data_AF-A0A9P3GS10-F1
#
_entry.id   AF-A0A9P3GS10-F1
#
_cell.length_a   1.000
_cell.length_b   1.000
_cell.length_c   1.000
_cell.angle_alpha   90.00
_cell.angle_beta   90.00
_cell.angle_gamma   90.00
#
_symmetry.space_group_name_H-M   'P 1'
#
loop_
_entity.id
_entity.type
_entity.pdbx_description
1 polymer ?
#
loop_
_entity_poly.entity_id
_entity_poly.type
_entity_poly.pdbx_seq_one_letter_code
_entity_poly.pdbx_strand_id
1 'polypeptide(L)'
;MARSRSLRDALLVLVGALCMHLATSFFGVFQPDLFSGDIIVNTQVNNHEAAPQNPLPDTHKDIERPLVIDTSVADVVDDFAETVIESHAPGWTVFTNLYMSNGTLFVISSRPSSEFPDIRLITSTGLPAENTPENIAARMPTAKDIDFITPTEARARWGASLDLAESHRNRVYPIHGSTFLFNDPQQFLDHYYHFCAELLLGAWAMWQGTHNVQVEPARADAFDAPPVTRAIFAHTDATGWRDRPGFNSYFLRAAFPDTTVETQADWQDRVAATAAHGAHARAWRLERVLLADRSAAFRGVVCGTQVHRTAGEAFHHMRNLGALPRWWWEPVRRAVLRFADVPGAAIERGVRAAMRADQGLPVPAPDERVVVTYVNRQGVRRHLIDADHDALVAAIEKLCAERGWEFNDAKAELLSKEQQLELVARTTVLLGVHGNGLTHLIMMSPTPVSTVIELFFPGGFAHDYEWTARALGHKHFAVWNDTYHTYPDLPWVDYPEGFQGTRIPVHAPTVINIIEERVAGRLP
;
A
#
# COMPACT_ATOMS: atom_id res chain seq x y z
N MET A 1 28.11 -3.99 -35.35
CA MET A 1 28.36 -3.05 -36.47
C MET A 1 27.47 -1.83 -36.26
N ALA A 2 28.04 -0.64 -36.07
CA ALA A 2 27.27 0.58 -35.84
C ALA A 2 26.60 1.04 -37.14
N ARG A 3 25.27 1.21 -37.12
CA ARG A 3 24.49 1.75 -38.25
C ARG A 3 24.95 3.19 -38.51
N SER A 4 25.43 3.48 -39.72
CA SER A 4 25.69 4.85 -40.16
C SER A 4 24.37 5.62 -40.16
N ARG A 5 24.34 6.75 -39.43
CA ARG A 5 23.17 7.64 -39.42
C ARG A 5 22.97 8.19 -40.82
N SER A 6 21.77 8.03 -41.34
CA SER A 6 21.43 8.52 -42.67
C SER A 6 21.31 10.03 -42.66
N LEU A 7 21.44 10.67 -43.83
CA LEU A 7 21.25 12.12 -43.98
C LEU A 7 19.85 12.57 -43.52
N ARG A 8 18.86 11.67 -43.60
CA ARG A 8 17.52 11.85 -43.05
C ARG A 8 17.52 11.98 -41.52
N ASP A 9 18.31 11.18 -40.82
CA ASP A 9 18.38 11.22 -39.34
C ASP A 9 19.01 12.52 -38.86
N ALA A 10 20.06 13.00 -39.55
CA ALA A 10 20.65 14.31 -39.27
C ALA A 10 19.67 15.46 -39.52
N LEU A 11 18.89 15.39 -40.61
CA LEU A 11 17.88 16.40 -40.94
C LEU A 11 16.75 16.42 -39.89
N LEU A 12 16.27 15.26 -39.45
CA LEU A 12 15.21 15.16 -38.43
C LEU A 12 15.65 15.73 -37.08
N VAL A 13 16.92 15.49 -36.68
CA VAL A 13 17.48 16.08 -35.46
C VAL A 13 17.57 17.60 -35.57
N LEU A 14 18.01 18.14 -36.72
CA LEU A 14 18.07 19.59 -36.94
C LEU A 14 16.69 20.24 -36.95
N VAL A 15 15.70 19.61 -37.58
CA VAL A 15 14.31 20.09 -37.57
C VAL A 15 13.74 20.05 -36.15
N GLY A 16 13.98 18.97 -35.38
CA GLY A 16 13.56 18.87 -34.00
C GLY A 16 14.17 19.95 -33.09
N ALA A 17 15.48 20.20 -33.24
CA ALA A 17 16.18 21.25 -32.51
C ALA A 17 15.66 22.66 -32.89
N LEU A 18 15.40 22.91 -34.17
CA LEU A 18 14.85 24.18 -34.65
C LEU A 18 13.42 24.40 -34.12
N CYS A 19 12.56 23.38 -34.15
CA CYS A 19 11.21 23.46 -33.59
C CYS A 19 11.20 23.71 -32.09
N MET A 20 12.09 23.05 -31.32
CA MET A 20 12.27 23.30 -29.88
C MET A 20 12.73 24.73 -29.62
N HIS A 21 13.68 25.25 -30.40
CA HIS A 21 14.18 26.61 -30.26
C HIS A 21 13.12 27.66 -30.62
N LEU A 22 12.33 27.44 -31.68
CA LEU A 22 11.22 28.32 -32.03
C LEU A 22 10.12 28.26 -30.97
N ALA A 23 9.80 27.09 -30.41
CA ALA A 23 8.81 26.96 -29.36
C ALA A 23 9.23 27.70 -28.08
N THR A 24 10.49 27.56 -27.66
CA THR A 24 11.01 28.32 -26.50
C THR A 24 11.09 29.82 -26.76
N SER A 25 11.46 30.23 -27.98
CA SER A 25 11.60 31.65 -28.31
C SER A 25 10.26 32.39 -28.50
N PHE A 26 9.23 31.71 -29.02
CA PHE A 26 7.92 32.33 -29.26
C PHE A 26 6.91 32.11 -28.11
N PHE A 27 6.96 30.98 -27.40
CA PHE A 27 6.04 30.70 -26.29
C PHE A 27 6.65 30.91 -24.90
N GLY A 28 7.98 31.01 -24.77
CA GLY A 28 8.66 31.32 -23.51
C GLY A 28 8.48 32.76 -23.02
N VAL A 29 7.88 33.63 -23.83
CA VAL A 29 7.63 35.05 -23.51
C VAL A 29 6.30 35.27 -22.79
N PHE A 30 5.46 34.23 -22.63
CA PHE A 30 4.09 34.38 -22.11
C PHE A 30 3.85 34.04 -20.63
N GLN A 31 4.86 33.79 -19.78
CA GLN A 31 4.68 33.79 -18.31
C GLN A 31 5.98 34.11 -17.53
N PRO A 32 6.32 35.40 -17.29
CA PRO A 32 7.41 35.79 -16.38
C PRO A 32 6.98 35.86 -14.90
N ASP A 33 5.68 35.95 -14.59
CA ASP A 33 5.22 36.37 -13.25
C ASP A 33 4.92 35.24 -12.25
N LEU A 34 5.25 33.97 -12.56
CA LEU A 34 4.89 32.83 -11.68
C LEU A 34 6.05 32.22 -10.89
N PHE A 35 7.31 32.64 -11.09
CA PHE A 35 8.45 32.04 -10.37
C PHE A 35 9.58 33.02 -10.01
N SER A 36 9.23 34.23 -9.54
CA SER A 36 10.23 35.16 -8.99
C SER A 36 9.64 35.95 -7.82
N GLY A 37 9.57 35.29 -6.66
CA GLY A 37 9.26 35.93 -5.39
C GLY A 37 10.39 35.71 -4.41
N ASP A 38 11.39 36.61 -4.42
CA ASP A 38 12.31 36.76 -3.31
C ASP A 38 11.52 37.20 -2.08
N ILE A 39 11.58 36.41 -1.01
CA ILE A 39 11.01 36.78 0.29
C ILE A 39 11.95 37.81 0.94
N ILE A 40 11.63 39.09 0.76
CA ILE A 40 12.19 40.17 1.56
C ILE A 40 11.23 40.40 2.74
N VAL A 41 11.65 40.00 3.94
CA VAL A 41 10.96 40.33 5.20
C VAL A 41 11.13 41.82 5.46
N ASN A 42 10.05 42.58 5.27
CA ASN A 42 10.03 44.02 5.51
C ASN A 42 9.42 44.30 6.90
N THR A 43 10.25 44.43 7.92
CA THR A 43 9.85 44.83 9.28
C THR A 43 9.81 46.34 9.41
N GLN A 44 8.75 46.98 8.90
CA GLN A 44 8.39 48.34 9.32
C GLN A 44 6.88 48.45 9.51
N VAL A 45 6.49 48.51 10.79
CA VAL A 45 5.14 48.86 11.22
C VAL A 45 5.04 50.38 11.22
N ASN A 46 4.16 50.94 10.38
CA ASN A 46 3.81 52.36 10.40
C ASN A 46 2.98 52.66 11.64
N ASN A 47 3.48 53.60 12.46
CA ASN A 47 2.71 54.25 13.52
C ASN A 47 1.65 55.16 12.88
N HIS A 48 0.37 54.84 13.06
CA HIS A 48 -0.71 55.81 12.90
C HIS A 48 -1.38 56.05 14.24
N GLU A 49 -1.51 57.34 14.57
CA GLU A 49 -2.02 57.89 15.82
C GLU A 49 -3.50 57.60 16.07
N ALA A 50 -3.82 57.64 17.36
CA ALA A 50 -5.02 57.17 18.04
C ALA A 50 -6.34 57.87 17.66
N ALA A 51 -7.43 57.10 17.77
CA ALA A 51 -8.73 57.60 18.22
C ALA A 51 -9.12 56.90 19.54
N PRO A 52 -9.74 57.58 20.52
CA PRO A 52 -9.96 57.02 21.85
C PRO A 52 -11.11 56.01 21.83
N GLN A 53 -10.80 54.74 22.06
CA GLN A 53 -11.80 53.70 22.36
C GLN A 53 -11.82 53.42 23.86
N ASN A 54 -13.05 53.27 24.38
CA ASN A 54 -13.36 53.02 25.79
C ASN A 54 -12.52 51.89 26.40
N PRO A 55 -12.18 51.95 27.70
CA PRO A 55 -11.38 50.92 28.35
C PRO A 55 -12.11 49.57 28.32
N LEU A 56 -11.55 48.63 27.57
CA LEU A 56 -11.93 47.22 27.64
C LEU A 56 -11.46 46.64 28.99
N PRO A 57 -12.23 45.69 29.57
CA PRO A 57 -11.88 45.08 30.83
C PRO A 57 -10.57 44.31 30.71
N ASP A 58 -9.76 44.44 31.75
CA ASP A 58 -8.40 43.92 31.85
C ASP A 58 -8.40 42.39 31.89
N THR A 59 -8.42 41.76 30.70
CA THR A 59 -8.10 40.35 30.56
C THR A 59 -6.60 40.23 30.34
N HIS A 60 -5.83 40.36 31.42
CA HIS A 60 -4.54 39.69 31.53
C HIS A 60 -4.80 38.17 31.47
N LYS A 61 -5.06 37.66 30.26
CA LYS A 61 -4.83 36.26 29.96
C LYS A 61 -3.32 36.06 30.06
N ASP A 62 -2.93 35.11 30.90
CA ASP A 62 -1.60 34.57 30.96
C ASP A 62 -1.01 34.50 29.54
N ILE A 63 0.05 35.27 29.30
CA ILE A 63 0.93 35.02 28.17
C ILE A 63 1.47 33.62 28.44
N GLU A 64 0.91 32.61 27.75
CA GLU A 64 1.47 31.27 27.73
C GLU A 64 2.97 31.43 27.52
N ARG A 65 3.75 30.99 28.50
CA ARG A 65 5.21 31.01 28.42
C ARG A 65 5.60 30.46 27.04
N PRO A 66 6.55 31.07 26.31
CA PRO A 66 7.05 30.46 25.09
C PRO A 66 7.42 29.02 25.41
N LEU A 67 6.88 28.09 24.62
CA LEU A 67 7.13 26.67 24.77
C LEU A 67 8.64 26.49 24.80
N VAL A 68 9.20 26.21 25.97
CA VAL A 68 10.62 25.85 26.08
C VAL A 68 10.70 24.46 25.47
N ILE A 69 11.05 24.40 24.19
CA ILE A 69 11.37 23.13 23.54
C ILE A 69 12.62 22.61 24.22
N ASP A 70 12.45 21.59 25.05
CA ASP A 70 13.56 20.91 25.68
C ASP A 70 14.35 20.13 24.61
N THR A 71 15.43 20.73 24.12
CA THR A 71 16.32 20.10 23.15
C THR A 71 17.22 19.03 23.76
N SER A 72 17.16 18.79 25.09
CA SER A 72 17.90 17.68 25.72
C SER A 72 17.30 16.30 25.40
N VAL A 73 16.09 16.24 24.82
CA VAL A 73 15.50 15.00 24.28
C VAL A 73 16.10 14.66 22.90
N ALA A 74 16.71 15.64 22.21
CA ALA A 74 17.52 15.41 21.01
C ALA A 74 18.95 14.95 21.36
N ASP A 75 19.16 14.48 22.59
CA ASP A 75 20.44 14.02 23.08
C ASP A 75 20.58 12.51 22.84
N VAL A 76 21.47 12.23 21.91
CA VAL A 76 22.30 11.04 21.76
C VAL A 76 22.09 9.91 22.79
N VAL A 77 21.78 8.71 22.29
CA VAL A 77 21.61 7.51 23.12
C VAL A 77 22.87 7.22 23.95
N ASP A 78 22.76 7.05 25.27
CA ASP A 78 23.90 6.70 26.16
C ASP A 78 24.46 5.28 25.90
N ASP A 79 23.62 4.39 25.39
CA ASP A 79 23.97 3.00 25.10
C ASP A 79 23.44 2.49 23.75
N PHE A 80 24.12 1.52 23.16
CA PHE A 80 23.74 0.94 21.87
C PHE A 80 22.71 -0.16 22.09
N ALA A 81 21.45 0.24 22.23
CA ALA A 81 20.34 -0.71 22.36
C ALA A 81 20.37 -1.74 21.22
N GLU A 82 20.40 -3.02 21.58
CA GLU A 82 20.39 -4.12 20.60
C GLU A 82 19.10 -4.10 19.78
N THR A 83 19.22 -4.50 18.53
CA THR A 83 18.12 -4.66 17.59
C THR A 83 17.37 -5.95 17.90
N VAL A 84 16.05 -5.86 18.03
CA VAL A 84 15.17 -7.01 18.25
C VAL A 84 14.36 -7.25 16.97
N ILE A 85 14.37 -8.48 16.45
CA ILE A 85 13.40 -8.91 15.44
C ILE A 85 12.16 -9.40 16.19
N GLU A 86 11.10 -8.60 16.17
CA GLU A 86 9.83 -8.94 16.82
C GLU A 86 9.08 -10.03 16.04
N SER A 87 9.19 -10.01 14.71
CA SER A 87 8.54 -10.99 13.83
C SER A 87 9.21 -11.01 12.46
N HIS A 88 9.17 -12.17 11.79
CA HIS A 88 9.77 -12.35 10.47
C HIS A 88 9.01 -13.36 9.61
N ALA A 89 8.68 -12.93 8.39
CA ALA A 89 8.40 -13.78 7.24
C ALA A 89 9.28 -13.30 6.07
N PRO A 90 9.54 -14.13 5.03
CA PRO A 90 10.28 -13.68 3.85
C PRO A 90 9.73 -12.36 3.29
N GLY A 91 10.58 -11.33 3.22
CA GLY A 91 10.23 -9.99 2.76
C GLY A 91 9.43 -9.13 3.73
N TRP A 92 9.17 -9.59 4.96
CA TRP A 92 8.41 -8.87 5.98
C TRP A 92 9.06 -9.04 7.35
N THR A 93 9.73 -8.01 7.84
CA THR A 93 10.40 -8.09 9.15
C THR A 93 10.06 -6.88 10.01
N VAL A 94 9.62 -7.14 11.25
CA VAL A 94 9.39 -6.09 12.24
C VAL A 94 10.57 -6.04 13.19
N PHE A 95 11.20 -4.87 13.26
CA PHE A 95 12.35 -4.58 14.10
C PHE A 95 12.00 -3.57 15.19
N THR A 96 12.64 -3.71 16.34
CA THR A 96 12.82 -2.64 17.32
C THR A 96 14.31 -2.28 17.39
N ASN A 97 14.62 -0.97 17.39
CA ASN A 97 15.97 -0.40 17.32
C ASN A 97 16.75 -0.80 16.05
N LEU A 98 16.23 -0.49 14.87
CA LEU A 98 16.96 -0.68 13.61
C LEU A 98 17.82 0.56 13.29
N TYR A 99 19.10 0.38 12.98
CA TYR A 99 20.01 1.48 12.73
C TYR A 99 20.21 1.68 11.22
N MET A 100 20.42 2.92 10.78
CA MET A 100 20.79 3.22 9.40
C MET A 100 21.95 4.21 9.34
N SER A 101 22.95 3.92 8.52
CA SER A 101 24.10 4.79 8.27
C SER A 101 24.58 4.61 6.84
N ASN A 102 24.67 5.72 6.09
CA ASN A 102 25.11 5.74 4.70
C ASN A 102 24.32 4.75 3.81
N GLY A 103 23.00 4.64 4.03
CA GLY A 103 22.10 3.77 3.27
C GLY A 103 22.09 2.30 3.68
N THR A 104 23.05 1.85 4.48
CA THR A 104 23.06 0.48 5.01
C THR A 104 22.25 0.40 6.31
N LEU A 105 21.41 -0.63 6.42
CA LEU A 105 20.71 -0.98 7.66
C LEU A 105 21.64 -1.81 8.56
N PHE A 106 21.66 -1.55 9.86
CA PHE A 106 22.49 -2.28 10.82
C PHE A 106 21.63 -2.91 11.90
N VAL A 107 21.82 -4.22 12.08
CA VAL A 107 21.32 -5.00 13.21
C VAL A 107 22.43 -5.04 14.25
N ILE A 108 22.21 -4.40 15.40
CA ILE A 108 23.15 -4.46 16.52
C ILE A 108 22.78 -5.63 17.40
N SER A 109 23.68 -6.60 17.60
CA SER A 109 23.41 -7.78 18.41
C SER A 109 24.68 -8.35 19.02
N SER A 110 24.60 -8.81 20.27
CA SER A 110 25.66 -9.62 20.90
C SER A 110 25.67 -11.08 20.43
N ARG A 111 24.56 -11.55 19.85
CA ARG A 111 24.40 -12.89 19.26
C ARG A 111 24.95 -12.95 17.83
N PRO A 112 25.51 -14.10 17.39
CA PRO A 112 26.02 -14.26 16.04
C PRO A 112 24.91 -14.13 14.97
N SER A 113 25.26 -13.59 13.81
CA SER A 113 24.31 -13.37 12.70
C SER A 113 23.62 -14.66 12.21
N SER A 114 24.23 -15.82 12.41
CA SER A 114 23.66 -17.14 12.08
C SER A 114 22.39 -17.50 12.89
N GLU A 115 22.12 -16.82 14.00
CA GLU A 115 20.88 -16.99 14.78
C GLU A 115 19.70 -16.17 14.24
N PHE A 116 19.94 -15.32 13.24
CA PHE A 116 18.93 -14.47 12.63
C PHE A 116 18.50 -15.05 11.27
N PRO A 117 17.34 -14.62 10.72
CA PRO A 117 16.97 -14.97 9.36
C PRO A 117 18.04 -14.55 8.36
N ASP A 118 18.27 -15.37 7.34
CA ASP A 118 19.18 -15.03 6.25
C ASP A 118 18.77 -13.70 5.63
N ILE A 119 19.73 -12.78 5.42
CA ILE A 119 19.49 -11.45 4.87
C ILE A 119 18.77 -11.48 3.53
N ARG A 120 18.94 -12.55 2.74
CA ARG A 120 18.19 -12.75 1.48
C ARG A 120 16.69 -12.86 1.69
N LEU A 121 16.23 -13.28 2.87
CA LEU A 121 14.83 -13.37 3.24
C LEU A 121 14.34 -12.10 3.93
N ILE A 122 15.24 -11.20 4.34
CA ILE A 122 14.89 -9.92 4.98
C ILE A 122 14.73 -8.82 3.93
N THR A 123 15.68 -8.69 2.99
CA THR A 123 15.75 -7.54 2.07
C THR A 123 16.39 -7.87 0.71
N SER A 124 16.52 -6.87 -0.13
CA SER A 124 17.19 -6.88 -1.43
C SER A 124 17.88 -5.53 -1.69
N THR A 125 18.53 -5.39 -2.84
CA THR A 125 19.17 -4.14 -3.27
C THR A 125 18.19 -3.05 -3.71
N GLY A 126 16.87 -3.32 -3.71
CA GLY A 126 15.84 -2.36 -4.14
C GLY A 126 15.72 -2.15 -5.66
N LEU A 127 16.44 -2.95 -6.46
CA LEU A 127 16.38 -2.87 -7.92
C LEU A 127 15.02 -3.37 -8.48
N PRO A 128 14.60 -2.90 -9.66
CA PRO A 128 13.45 -3.45 -10.39
C PRO A 128 13.51 -4.97 -10.52
N ALA A 129 12.38 -5.64 -10.34
CA ALA A 129 12.27 -7.09 -10.33
C ALA A 129 12.09 -7.65 -11.75
N GLU A 130 13.11 -7.51 -12.58
CA GLU A 130 13.11 -8.11 -13.92
C GLU A 130 13.39 -9.62 -13.83
N ASN A 131 12.71 -10.40 -14.68
CA ASN A 131 12.87 -11.86 -14.69
C ASN A 131 14.02 -12.31 -15.61
N THR A 132 15.23 -11.81 -15.33
CA THR A 132 16.47 -12.25 -15.99
C THR A 132 17.43 -12.81 -14.94
N PRO A 133 18.25 -13.83 -15.28
CA PRO A 133 19.23 -14.38 -14.33
C PRO A 133 20.16 -13.31 -13.75
N GLU A 134 20.55 -12.34 -14.57
CA GLU A 134 21.44 -11.23 -14.18
C GLU A 134 20.77 -10.31 -13.17
N ASN A 135 19.51 -9.91 -13.40
CA ASN A 135 18.77 -9.06 -12.47
C ASN A 135 18.45 -9.79 -11.16
N ILE A 136 18.07 -11.07 -11.23
CA ILE A 136 17.84 -11.91 -10.05
C ILE A 136 19.09 -11.97 -9.17
N ALA A 137 20.27 -12.15 -9.77
CA ALA A 137 21.54 -12.14 -9.05
C ALA A 137 21.86 -10.75 -8.48
N ALA A 138 21.66 -9.68 -9.25
CA ALA A 138 21.92 -8.30 -8.81
C ALA A 138 21.01 -7.83 -7.67
N ARG A 139 19.86 -8.48 -7.47
CA ARG A 139 18.93 -8.23 -6.36
C ARG A 139 19.32 -8.91 -5.05
N MET A 140 20.34 -9.76 -5.04
CA MET A 140 20.78 -10.40 -3.80
C MET A 140 21.40 -9.37 -2.86
N PRO A 141 20.91 -9.26 -1.61
CA PRO A 141 21.45 -8.29 -0.68
C PRO A 141 22.87 -8.68 -0.25
N THR A 142 23.60 -7.67 0.19
CA THR A 142 24.95 -7.76 0.74
C THR A 142 25.01 -7.00 2.06
N ALA A 143 26.18 -6.96 2.70
CA ALA A 143 26.46 -6.10 3.84
C ALA A 143 26.30 -4.59 3.53
N LYS A 144 26.11 -4.19 2.26
CA LYS A 144 25.77 -2.80 1.91
C LYS A 144 24.30 -2.48 2.15
N ASP A 145 23.43 -3.49 2.14
CA ASP A 145 21.98 -3.33 2.27
C ASP A 145 21.57 -3.54 3.73
N ILE A 146 22.02 -4.64 4.34
CA ILE A 146 21.87 -4.92 5.76
C ILE A 146 23.09 -5.65 6.31
N ASP A 147 23.58 -5.22 7.47
CA ASP A 147 24.77 -5.78 8.11
C ASP A 147 24.55 -6.02 9.62
N PHE A 148 25.28 -6.97 10.18
CA PHE A 148 25.22 -7.34 11.60
C PHE A 148 26.50 -6.91 12.30
N ILE A 149 26.35 -6.14 13.37
CA ILE A 149 27.48 -5.67 14.17
C ILE A 149 27.23 -5.89 15.66
N THR A 150 28.30 -6.06 16.41
CA THR A 150 28.26 -6.15 17.87
C THR A 150 28.08 -4.76 18.50
N PRO A 151 27.59 -4.68 19.76
CA PRO A 151 27.57 -3.41 20.50
C PRO A 151 28.95 -2.74 20.59
N THR A 152 30.03 -3.53 20.65
CA THR A 152 31.41 -3.03 20.63
C THR A 152 31.77 -2.37 19.30
N GLU A 153 31.42 -2.97 18.18
CA GLU A 153 31.65 -2.41 16.84
C GLU A 153 30.79 -1.15 16.61
N ALA A 154 29.54 -1.17 17.07
CA ALA A 154 28.68 0.01 17.04
C ALA A 154 29.27 1.17 17.85
N ARG A 155 29.82 0.88 19.04
CA ARG A 155 30.53 1.86 19.87
C ARG A 155 31.81 2.37 19.23
N ALA A 156 32.59 1.50 18.58
CA ALA A 156 33.77 1.93 17.84
C ALA A 156 33.42 2.88 16.67
N ARG A 157 32.27 2.65 16.03
CA ARG A 157 31.84 3.42 14.85
C ARG A 157 31.15 4.73 15.20
N TRP A 158 30.22 4.69 16.14
CA TRP A 158 29.35 5.82 16.47
C TRP A 158 29.46 6.27 17.92
N GLY A 159 30.30 5.65 18.74
CA GLY A 159 30.48 6.06 20.14
C GLY A 159 31.26 7.36 20.28
N ALA A 160 31.14 8.03 21.43
CA ALA A 160 31.97 9.19 21.77
C ALA A 160 33.46 8.89 21.58
N SER A 161 34.24 9.89 21.11
CA SER A 161 35.70 9.76 21.10
C SER A 161 36.17 9.68 22.55
N LEU A 162 36.94 8.63 22.90
CA LEU A 162 37.51 8.46 24.23
C LEU A 162 38.45 9.62 24.64
N ASP A 163 38.92 10.42 23.68
CA ASP A 163 39.90 11.50 23.87
C ASP A 163 39.29 12.88 24.16
N LEU A 164 37.97 13.04 24.02
CA LEU A 164 37.28 14.31 24.33
C LEU A 164 36.51 14.16 25.65
N ALA A 165 37.21 14.44 26.75
CA ALA A 165 36.73 14.34 28.13
C ALA A 165 35.46 15.16 28.47
N GLU A 166 34.91 15.93 27.53
CA GLU A 166 33.75 16.81 27.74
C GLU A 166 32.51 16.42 26.91
N SER A 167 32.61 15.44 26.00
CA SER A 167 31.50 15.02 25.14
C SER A 167 31.30 13.50 25.20
N HIS A 168 30.60 13.02 26.23
CA HIS A 168 30.12 11.62 26.35
C HIS A 168 29.08 11.22 25.29
N ARG A 169 28.82 12.07 24.31
CA ARG A 169 27.75 11.92 23.34
C ARG A 169 28.20 10.98 22.21
N ASN A 170 27.63 9.78 22.16
CA ASN A 170 27.53 8.96 20.93
C ASN A 170 27.01 9.79 19.70
N ARG A 171 27.01 9.21 18.51
CA ARG A 171 26.62 9.85 17.24
C ARG A 171 25.45 9.12 16.60
N VAL A 172 24.54 8.65 17.45
CA VAL A 172 23.30 7.97 17.08
C VAL A 172 22.13 8.87 17.44
N TYR A 173 21.30 9.17 16.45
CA TYR A 173 20.14 10.04 16.60
C TYR A 173 18.86 9.21 16.51
N PRO A 174 18.00 9.21 17.55
CA PRO A 174 16.76 8.44 17.52
C PRO A 174 15.75 9.08 16.57
N ILE A 175 15.06 8.24 15.80
CA ILE A 175 13.84 8.57 15.06
C ILE A 175 12.72 7.84 15.77
N HIS A 176 11.91 8.60 16.49
CA HIS A 176 10.81 8.09 17.30
C HIS A 176 9.61 7.65 16.46
N GLY A 177 8.80 6.78 17.06
CA GLY A 177 7.57 6.28 16.48
C GLY A 177 7.79 5.07 15.56
N SER A 178 6.72 4.68 14.88
CA SER A 178 6.72 3.49 14.02
C SER A 178 6.85 3.85 12.55
N THR A 179 7.72 3.14 11.85
CA THR A 179 8.04 3.36 10.44
C THR A 179 7.69 2.13 9.61
N PHE A 180 6.93 2.32 8.54
CA PHE A 180 6.85 1.38 7.43
C PHE A 180 7.93 1.76 6.42
N LEU A 181 8.98 0.95 6.32
CA LEU A 181 10.06 1.12 5.36
C LEU A 181 9.83 0.16 4.19
N PHE A 182 9.47 0.71 3.04
CA PHE A 182 9.22 -0.03 1.82
C PHE A 182 10.46 0.02 0.93
N ASN A 183 11.11 -1.13 0.76
CA ASN A 183 12.26 -1.30 -0.13
C ASN A 183 11.86 -1.62 -1.58
N ASP A 184 10.56 -1.65 -1.87
CA ASP A 184 10.03 -1.91 -3.20
C ASP A 184 10.44 -0.80 -4.20
N PRO A 185 10.83 -1.16 -5.44
CA PRO A 185 11.03 -0.20 -6.52
C PRO A 185 9.69 0.34 -7.02
N GLN A 186 9.73 1.51 -7.68
CA GLN A 186 8.56 2.15 -8.29
C GLN A 186 7.74 1.24 -9.23
N GLN A 187 8.37 0.24 -9.87
CA GLN A 187 7.81 -0.64 -10.91
C GLN A 187 6.38 -1.14 -10.66
N PHE A 188 5.97 -1.27 -9.40
CA PHE A 188 4.64 -1.76 -9.03
C PHE A 188 3.84 -0.82 -8.14
N LEU A 189 4.45 0.22 -7.58
CA LEU A 189 3.81 1.05 -6.55
C LEU A 189 2.81 2.05 -7.13
N ASP A 190 2.89 2.37 -8.42
CA ASP A 190 1.95 3.26 -9.12
C ASP A 190 0.63 2.56 -9.52
N HIS A 191 0.31 1.44 -8.88
CA HIS A 191 -0.80 0.59 -9.25
C HIS A 191 -1.67 0.25 -8.04
N TYR A 192 -2.97 0.57 -8.11
CA TYR A 192 -3.90 0.46 -6.98
C TYR A 192 -3.90 -0.93 -6.32
N TYR A 193 -3.87 -1.99 -7.14
CA TYR A 193 -3.79 -3.35 -6.63
C TYR A 193 -2.49 -3.60 -5.83
N HIS A 194 -1.33 -3.35 -6.43
CA HIS A 194 -0.04 -3.67 -5.81
C HIS A 194 0.24 -2.80 -4.59
N PHE A 195 -0.26 -1.57 -4.57
CA PHE A 195 -0.08 -0.67 -3.42
C PHE A 195 -1.06 -1.00 -2.29
N CYS A 196 -2.37 -0.95 -2.53
CA CYS A 196 -3.38 -1.09 -1.47
C CYS A 196 -3.73 -2.55 -1.15
N ALA A 197 -3.92 -3.38 -2.17
CA ALA A 197 -4.39 -4.77 -2.02
C ALA A 197 -3.25 -5.79 -1.89
N GLU A 198 -2.00 -5.35 -1.96
CA GLU A 198 -0.83 -6.20 -1.77
C GLU A 198 0.11 -5.58 -0.71
N LEU A 199 0.79 -4.48 -1.00
CA LEU A 199 1.79 -3.91 -0.08
C LEU A 199 1.18 -3.50 1.28
N LEU A 200 0.17 -2.62 1.28
CA LEU A 200 -0.47 -2.17 2.52
C LEU A 200 -1.25 -3.29 3.21
N LEU A 201 -1.85 -4.20 2.43
CA LEU A 201 -2.55 -5.36 2.96
C LEU A 201 -1.59 -6.26 3.77
N GLY A 202 -0.43 -6.60 3.19
CA GLY A 202 0.61 -7.39 3.86
C GLY A 202 1.24 -6.66 5.04
N ALA A 203 1.53 -5.36 4.88
CA ALA A 203 2.08 -4.54 5.97
C ALA A 203 1.14 -4.50 7.16
N TRP A 204 -0.16 -4.30 6.92
CA TRP A 204 -1.16 -4.26 7.98
C TRP A 204 -1.36 -5.62 8.65
N ALA A 205 -1.40 -6.72 7.89
CA ALA A 205 -1.50 -8.06 8.45
C ALA A 205 -0.30 -8.40 9.35
N MET A 206 0.92 -8.09 8.89
CA MET A 206 2.14 -8.27 9.69
C MET A 206 2.10 -7.42 10.96
N TRP A 207 1.76 -6.13 10.84
CA TRP A 207 1.74 -5.19 11.95
C TRP A 207 0.74 -5.59 13.04
N GLN A 208 -0.49 -5.92 12.64
CA GLN A 208 -1.55 -6.37 13.53
C GLN A 208 -1.15 -7.66 14.27
N GLY A 209 -0.58 -8.62 13.55
CA GLY A 209 -0.15 -9.90 14.12
C GLY A 209 1.03 -9.76 15.09
N THR A 210 2.06 -8.99 14.73
CA THR A 210 3.22 -8.75 15.60
C THR A 210 2.81 -8.12 16.94
N HIS A 211 1.83 -7.21 16.92
CA HIS A 211 1.36 -6.52 18.11
C HIS A 211 0.21 -7.23 18.82
N ASN A 212 -0.16 -8.44 18.38
CA ASN A 212 -1.23 -9.26 18.95
C ASN A 212 -2.54 -8.48 19.16
N VAL A 213 -2.86 -7.64 18.18
CA VAL A 213 -3.97 -6.68 18.27
C VAL A 213 -5.28 -7.43 18.35
N GLN A 214 -6.16 -6.97 19.25
CA GLN A 214 -7.51 -7.51 19.38
C GLN A 214 -8.50 -6.54 18.73
N VAL A 215 -9.34 -7.07 17.83
CA VAL A 215 -10.37 -6.28 17.14
C VAL A 215 -11.74 -6.82 17.56
N GLU A 216 -12.38 -6.11 18.48
CA GLU A 216 -13.72 -6.42 18.96
C GLU A 216 -14.77 -6.10 17.89
N PRO A 217 -15.70 -7.00 17.55
CA PRO A 217 -16.69 -6.75 16.49
C PRO A 217 -17.48 -5.46 16.69
N ALA A 218 -17.89 -5.18 17.94
CA ALA A 218 -18.64 -3.97 18.31
C ALA A 218 -17.86 -2.67 18.11
N ARG A 219 -16.52 -2.75 18.09
CA ARG A 219 -15.59 -1.64 17.88
C ARG A 219 -14.53 -2.02 16.86
N ALA A 220 -14.93 -2.64 15.75
CA ALA A 220 -13.98 -3.10 14.72
C ALA A 220 -13.26 -1.94 13.99
N ASP A 221 -13.57 -0.70 14.37
CA ASP A 221 -12.88 0.51 13.99
C ASP A 221 -11.73 0.91 14.92
N ALA A 222 -11.68 0.34 16.14
CA ALA A 222 -10.66 0.58 17.14
C ALA A 222 -9.69 -0.60 17.19
N PHE A 223 -8.42 -0.27 17.39
CA PHE A 223 -7.34 -1.23 17.53
C PHE A 223 -6.24 -0.61 18.38
N ASP A 224 -5.45 -1.45 19.06
CA ASP A 224 -4.38 -1.04 19.99
C ASP A 224 -2.97 -1.21 19.39
N ALA A 225 -2.88 -1.44 18.08
CA ALA A 225 -1.60 -1.44 17.36
C ALA A 225 -0.92 -0.06 17.51
N PRO A 226 0.42 -0.02 17.62
CA PRO A 226 1.15 1.23 17.60
C PRO A 226 0.84 2.03 16.32
N PRO A 227 0.63 3.35 16.41
CA PRO A 227 0.31 4.17 15.25
C PRO A 227 1.47 4.18 14.27
N VAL A 228 1.16 4.02 12.98
CA VAL A 228 2.15 4.20 11.91
C VAL A 228 2.40 5.70 11.79
N THR A 229 3.59 6.16 12.15
CA THR A 229 3.93 7.59 12.11
C THR A 229 4.55 8.01 10.79
N ARG A 230 5.12 7.03 10.05
CA ARG A 230 5.93 7.28 8.87
C ARG A 230 5.85 6.11 7.90
N ALA A 231 5.71 6.43 6.62
CA ALA A 231 5.91 5.50 5.51
C ALA A 231 7.04 6.03 4.63
N ILE A 232 8.12 5.27 4.48
CA ILE A 232 9.30 5.63 3.68
C ILE A 232 9.32 4.73 2.44
N PHE A 233 9.25 5.33 1.26
CA PHE A 233 9.42 4.65 -0.03
C PHE A 233 10.84 4.91 -0.56
N ALA A 234 11.79 4.07 -0.17
CA ALA A 234 13.23 4.35 -0.34
C ALA A 234 13.70 4.44 -1.82
N HIS A 235 12.97 3.79 -2.73
CA HIS A 235 13.34 3.67 -4.15
C HIS A 235 12.29 4.22 -5.10
N THR A 236 11.45 5.14 -4.61
CA THR A 236 10.36 5.71 -5.39
C THR A 236 10.31 7.23 -5.20
N ASP A 237 10.22 7.96 -6.30
CA ASP A 237 10.08 9.41 -6.24
C ASP A 237 8.69 9.83 -5.71
N ALA A 238 8.45 11.14 -5.62
CA ALA A 238 7.15 11.63 -5.18
C ALA A 238 6.00 11.08 -6.04
N THR A 239 6.13 10.99 -7.35
CA THR A 239 5.04 10.53 -8.21
C THR A 239 4.89 9.01 -8.25
N GLY A 240 5.96 8.26 -8.02
CA GLY A 240 6.03 6.84 -8.39
C GLY A 240 5.23 5.87 -7.52
N TRP A 241 4.71 6.31 -6.38
CA TRP A 241 3.78 5.51 -5.57
C TRP A 241 2.32 5.93 -5.76
N ARG A 242 2.05 6.96 -6.57
CA ARG A 242 0.71 7.47 -6.84
C ARG A 242 0.20 6.83 -8.12
N ASP A 243 -0.90 6.11 -8.01
CA ASP A 243 -1.58 5.55 -9.17
C ASP A 243 -2.27 6.62 -10.00
N ARG A 244 -2.47 6.32 -11.28
CA ARG A 244 -3.12 7.24 -12.22
C ARG A 244 -4.54 7.66 -11.80
N PRO A 245 -5.42 6.77 -11.29
CA PRO A 245 -6.72 7.16 -10.72
C PRO A 245 -6.64 7.97 -9.41
N GLY A 246 -5.49 7.93 -8.72
CA GLY A 246 -5.27 8.61 -7.44
C GLY A 246 -5.88 7.90 -6.24
N PHE A 247 -6.15 6.59 -6.31
CA PHE A 247 -6.62 5.82 -5.16
C PHE A 247 -5.54 5.53 -4.12
N ASN A 248 -4.26 5.39 -4.50
CA ASN A 248 -3.17 5.12 -3.56
C ASN A 248 -3.04 6.23 -2.52
N SER A 249 -2.99 7.48 -2.98
CA SER A 249 -2.89 8.65 -2.11
C SER A 249 -4.16 8.84 -1.30
N TYR A 250 -5.33 8.69 -1.92
CA TYR A 250 -6.62 8.78 -1.22
C TYR A 250 -6.71 7.74 -0.09
N PHE A 251 -6.43 6.47 -0.41
CA PHE A 251 -6.48 5.37 0.52
C PHE A 251 -5.51 5.57 1.68
N LEU A 252 -4.22 5.85 1.39
CA LEU A 252 -3.20 5.98 2.42
C LEU A 252 -3.54 7.11 3.39
N ARG A 253 -3.99 8.27 2.88
CA ARG A 253 -4.35 9.43 3.70
C ARG A 253 -5.63 9.21 4.50
N ALA A 254 -6.59 8.46 3.97
CA ALA A 254 -7.81 8.11 4.67
C ALA A 254 -7.58 7.05 5.76
N ALA A 255 -6.74 6.04 5.48
CA ALA A 255 -6.41 4.98 6.42
C ALA A 255 -5.48 5.45 7.54
N PHE A 256 -4.52 6.33 7.23
CA PHE A 256 -3.48 6.79 8.14
C PHE A 256 -3.26 8.31 8.02
N PRO A 257 -4.19 9.14 8.53
CA PRO A 257 -4.15 10.59 8.33
C PRO A 257 -2.91 11.28 8.92
N ASP A 258 -2.38 10.76 10.03
CA ASP A 258 -1.21 11.33 10.72
C ASP A 258 0.13 10.83 10.17
N THR A 259 0.13 9.89 9.20
CA THR A 259 1.36 9.32 8.64
C THR A 259 2.10 10.33 7.77
N THR A 260 3.37 10.57 8.10
CA THR A 260 4.28 11.28 7.19
C THR A 260 4.72 10.34 6.06
N VAL A 261 4.72 10.84 4.83
CA VAL A 261 5.20 10.08 3.66
C VAL A 261 6.55 10.64 3.24
N GLU A 262 7.56 9.79 3.25
CA GLU A 262 8.91 10.07 2.76
C GLU A 262 9.16 9.28 1.47
N THR A 263 9.88 9.89 0.55
CA THR A 263 10.19 9.38 -0.79
C THR A 263 11.69 9.12 -0.92
N GLN A 264 12.13 8.68 -2.10
CA GLN A 264 13.53 8.45 -2.39
C GLN A 264 14.41 9.68 -2.10
N ALA A 265 13.94 10.89 -2.37
CA ALA A 265 14.70 12.11 -2.09
C ALA A 265 14.94 12.28 -0.58
N ASP A 266 13.88 12.12 0.23
CA ASP A 266 13.97 12.19 1.69
C ASP A 266 14.88 11.10 2.26
N TRP A 267 14.81 9.88 1.70
CA TRP A 267 15.72 8.79 2.05
C TRP A 267 17.17 9.14 1.72
N GLN A 268 17.43 9.69 0.52
CA GLN A 268 18.76 10.12 0.10
C GLN A 268 19.32 11.24 0.99
N ASP A 269 18.50 12.15 1.47
CA ASP A 269 18.92 13.16 2.44
C ASP A 269 19.40 12.52 3.74
N ARG A 270 18.71 11.47 4.23
CA ARG A 270 19.16 10.72 5.42
C ARG A 270 20.47 9.96 5.17
N VAL A 271 20.64 9.40 3.97
CA VAL A 271 21.88 8.75 3.55
C VAL A 271 23.03 9.75 3.52
N ALA A 272 22.86 10.88 2.83
CA ALA A 272 23.85 11.94 2.73
C ALA A 272 24.21 12.51 4.12
N ALA A 273 23.21 12.70 4.96
CA ALA A 273 23.40 13.15 6.33
C ALA A 273 24.27 12.19 7.15
N THR A 274 24.32 10.90 6.84
CA THR A 274 25.10 9.88 7.57
C THR A 274 26.32 9.34 6.82
N ALA A 275 26.67 9.94 5.67
CA ALA A 275 27.75 9.47 4.81
C ALA A 275 29.17 9.74 5.34
N ALA A 276 29.32 10.59 6.36
CA ALA A 276 30.63 10.89 6.94
C ALA A 276 31.30 9.64 7.56
N HIS A 277 32.63 9.57 7.49
CA HIS A 277 33.41 8.43 7.96
C HIS A 277 34.26 8.76 9.20
N GLY A 278 34.80 7.72 9.85
CA GLY A 278 35.72 7.85 10.98
C GLY A 278 35.10 8.60 12.16
N ALA A 279 35.80 9.61 12.67
CA ALA A 279 35.39 10.39 13.84
C ALA A 279 34.06 11.15 13.66
N HIS A 280 33.59 11.33 12.42
CA HIS A 280 32.34 12.02 12.10
C HIS A 280 31.20 11.08 11.72
N ALA A 281 31.44 9.76 11.71
CA ALA A 281 30.43 8.76 11.37
C ALA A 281 29.25 8.82 12.33
N ARG A 282 28.04 8.72 11.77
CA ARG A 282 26.79 8.88 12.51
C ARG A 282 25.71 7.96 11.95
N ALA A 283 24.69 7.71 12.75
CA ALA A 283 23.57 6.84 12.39
C ALA A 283 22.23 7.39 12.88
N TRP A 284 21.19 7.00 12.18
CA TRP A 284 19.81 7.10 12.64
C TRP A 284 19.43 5.80 13.34
N ARG A 285 18.72 5.87 14.47
CA ARG A 285 18.09 4.71 15.12
C ARG A 285 16.57 4.82 14.97
N LEU A 286 15.99 4.01 14.11
CA LEU A 286 14.55 3.87 13.98
C LEU A 286 14.01 3.03 15.14
N GLU A 287 13.09 3.59 15.93
CA GLU A 287 12.56 2.97 17.14
C GLU A 287 11.83 1.66 16.85
N ARG A 288 10.84 1.68 15.94
CA ARG A 288 10.14 0.49 15.46
C ARG A 288 9.95 0.55 13.95
N VAL A 289 10.28 -0.53 13.25
CA VAL A 289 10.27 -0.58 11.78
C VAL A 289 9.61 -1.86 11.29
N LEU A 290 8.63 -1.73 10.42
CA LEU A 290 8.27 -2.81 9.49
C LEU A 290 9.05 -2.57 8.20
N LEU A 291 9.98 -3.48 7.88
CA LEU A 291 10.66 -3.52 6.59
C LEU A 291 9.90 -4.47 5.67
N ALA A 292 9.42 -3.96 4.54
CA ALA A 292 8.86 -4.78 3.47
C ALA A 292 9.74 -4.76 2.23
N ASP A 293 9.94 -5.94 1.63
CA ASP A 293 10.71 -6.12 0.41
C ASP A 293 10.12 -7.24 -0.46
N ARG A 294 9.61 -6.85 -1.63
CA ARG A 294 9.04 -7.76 -2.63
C ARG A 294 10.01 -8.84 -3.11
N SER A 295 11.27 -8.49 -3.37
CA SER A 295 12.25 -9.43 -3.91
C SER A 295 12.59 -10.53 -2.90
N ALA A 296 12.69 -10.18 -1.62
CA ALA A 296 12.85 -11.11 -0.52
C ALA A 296 11.58 -11.94 -0.29
N ALA A 297 10.39 -11.36 -0.43
CA ALA A 297 9.13 -12.11 -0.36
C ALA A 297 9.06 -13.20 -1.43
N PHE A 298 9.43 -12.92 -2.69
CA PHE A 298 9.47 -13.90 -3.77
C PHE A 298 10.45 -15.07 -3.54
N ARG A 299 11.40 -14.95 -2.59
CA ARG A 299 12.28 -16.06 -2.19
C ARG A 299 11.64 -16.97 -1.13
N GLY A 300 10.55 -16.54 -0.51
CA GLY A 300 9.72 -17.35 0.38
C GLY A 300 8.85 -18.33 -0.41
N VAL A 301 8.40 -19.39 0.26
CA VAL A 301 7.61 -20.46 -0.39
C VAL A 301 6.19 -19.99 -0.71
N VAL A 302 5.58 -19.20 0.16
CA VAL A 302 4.19 -18.77 -0.02
C VAL A 302 4.08 -17.85 -1.23
N CYS A 303 4.90 -16.80 -1.30
CA CYS A 303 4.92 -15.90 -2.44
C CYS A 303 5.59 -16.54 -3.65
N GLY A 304 6.71 -17.26 -3.48
CA GLY A 304 7.49 -17.76 -4.61
C GLY A 304 6.82 -18.88 -5.41
N THR A 305 5.99 -19.73 -4.78
CA THR A 305 5.43 -20.91 -5.46
C THR A 305 3.96 -21.20 -5.19
N GLN A 306 3.36 -20.67 -4.11
CA GLN A 306 1.99 -21.03 -3.75
C GLN A 306 0.95 -20.02 -4.23
N VAL A 307 1.14 -18.74 -3.93
CA VAL A 307 0.12 -17.70 -4.18
C VAL A 307 0.63 -16.56 -5.07
N HIS A 308 1.94 -16.43 -5.30
CA HIS A 308 2.51 -15.37 -6.14
C HIS A 308 2.21 -13.93 -5.67
N ARG A 309 1.87 -13.77 -4.38
CA ARG A 309 1.58 -12.48 -3.74
C ARG A 309 2.50 -12.25 -2.56
N THR A 310 3.13 -11.08 -2.54
CA THR A 310 4.09 -10.72 -1.47
C THR A 310 3.40 -10.69 -0.11
N ALA A 311 2.20 -10.12 -0.06
CA ALA A 311 1.34 -10.08 1.13
C ALA A 311 0.97 -11.47 1.67
N GLY A 312 1.07 -12.51 0.83
CA GLY A 312 0.89 -13.91 1.20
C GLY A 312 1.82 -14.34 2.34
N GLU A 313 3.10 -13.96 2.27
CA GLU A 313 4.09 -14.31 3.31
C GLU A 313 3.68 -13.75 4.68
N ALA A 314 3.39 -12.45 4.76
CA ALA A 314 2.95 -11.80 5.99
C ALA A 314 1.62 -12.38 6.53
N PHE A 315 0.59 -12.45 5.69
CA PHE A 315 -0.73 -12.91 6.09
C PHE A 315 -0.71 -14.35 6.58
N HIS A 316 -0.12 -15.27 5.80
CA HIS A 316 -0.10 -16.68 6.17
C HIS A 316 0.78 -16.93 7.39
N HIS A 317 1.90 -16.22 7.54
CA HIS A 317 2.73 -16.30 8.74
C HIS A 317 1.92 -15.93 10.00
N MET A 318 1.33 -14.74 10.03
CA MET A 318 0.58 -14.26 11.22
C MET A 318 -0.66 -15.10 11.51
N ARG A 319 -1.37 -15.53 10.47
CA ARG A 319 -2.52 -16.43 10.62
C ARG A 319 -2.11 -17.78 11.19
N ASN A 320 -1.01 -18.38 10.70
CA ASN A 320 -0.57 -19.70 11.16
C ASN A 320 -0.02 -19.67 12.59
N LEU A 321 0.49 -18.52 13.05
CA LEU A 321 0.82 -18.28 14.46
C LEU A 321 -0.41 -18.09 15.35
N GLY A 322 -1.61 -17.95 14.78
CA GLY A 322 -2.81 -17.60 15.53
C GLY A 322 -2.85 -16.15 16.02
N ALA A 323 -1.95 -15.30 15.50
CA ALA A 323 -1.78 -13.91 15.94
C ALA A 323 -2.60 -12.90 15.12
N LEU A 324 -3.13 -13.30 13.94
CA LEU A 324 -3.93 -12.42 13.10
C LEU A 324 -5.42 -12.45 13.52
N PRO A 325 -6.01 -11.34 14.03
CA PRO A 325 -7.39 -11.33 14.48
C PRO A 325 -8.37 -11.46 13.31
N ARG A 326 -9.57 -12.04 13.54
CA ARG A 326 -10.62 -12.24 12.50
C ARG A 326 -10.92 -10.98 11.68
N TRP A 327 -10.93 -9.83 12.36
CA TRP A 327 -11.29 -8.52 11.81
C TRP A 327 -10.09 -7.62 11.51
N TRP A 328 -8.90 -8.20 11.32
CA TRP A 328 -7.64 -7.47 11.14
C TRP A 328 -7.69 -6.33 10.09
N TRP A 329 -8.49 -6.47 9.03
CA TRP A 329 -8.61 -5.47 7.97
C TRP A 329 -9.69 -4.40 8.22
N GLU A 330 -10.64 -4.65 9.13
CA GLU A 330 -11.76 -3.74 9.40
C GLU A 330 -11.31 -2.32 9.81
N PRO A 331 -10.26 -2.13 10.64
CA PRO A 331 -9.83 -0.78 11.00
C PRO A 331 -9.47 0.09 9.80
N VAL A 332 -8.70 -0.46 8.85
CA VAL A 332 -8.30 0.23 7.62
C VAL A 332 -9.51 0.44 6.73
N ARG A 333 -10.29 -0.61 6.48
CA ARG A 333 -11.50 -0.53 5.65
C ARG A 333 -12.47 0.54 6.16
N ARG A 334 -12.79 0.52 7.45
CA ARG A 334 -13.71 1.47 8.08
C ARG A 334 -13.16 2.89 8.09
N ALA A 335 -11.85 3.10 8.29
CA ALA A 335 -11.24 4.42 8.20
C ALA A 335 -11.43 5.03 6.80
N VAL A 336 -11.11 4.25 5.76
CA VAL A 336 -11.27 4.69 4.36
C VAL A 336 -12.73 4.97 4.00
N LEU A 337 -13.64 4.07 4.39
CA LEU A 337 -15.08 4.24 4.09
C LEU A 337 -15.70 5.41 4.86
N ARG A 338 -15.30 5.67 6.11
CA ARG A 338 -15.76 6.86 6.86
C ARG A 338 -15.26 8.16 6.23
N PHE A 339 -14.01 8.17 5.76
CA PHE A 339 -13.45 9.33 5.05
C PHE A 339 -14.21 9.63 3.75
N ALA A 340 -14.69 8.57 3.08
CA ALA A 340 -15.53 8.66 1.88
C ALA A 340 -17.03 8.95 2.17
N ASP A 341 -17.37 9.28 3.41
CA ASP A 341 -18.76 9.53 3.88
C ASP A 341 -19.74 8.39 3.58
N VAL A 342 -19.25 7.14 3.60
CA VAL A 342 -20.11 5.97 3.37
C VAL A 342 -21.02 5.76 4.60
N PRO A 343 -22.33 5.52 4.41
CA PRO A 343 -23.25 5.33 5.52
C PRO A 343 -22.82 4.20 6.46
N GLY A 344 -22.90 4.45 7.77
CA GLY A 344 -22.50 3.48 8.81
C GLY A 344 -23.21 2.12 8.66
N ALA A 345 -24.44 2.11 8.17
CA ALA A 345 -25.18 0.88 7.86
C ALA A 345 -24.45 0.00 6.82
N ALA A 346 -23.85 0.57 5.78
CA ALA A 346 -23.05 -0.17 4.81
C ALA A 346 -21.70 -0.61 5.40
N ILE A 347 -21.07 0.25 6.19
CA ILE A 347 -19.77 -0.04 6.84
C ILE A 347 -19.90 -1.23 7.80
N GLU A 348 -20.94 -1.29 8.63
CA GLU A 348 -21.11 -2.34 9.66
C GLU A 348 -21.62 -3.68 9.13
N ARG A 349 -21.97 -3.74 7.84
CA ARG A 349 -22.65 -4.89 7.22
C ARG A 349 -21.96 -6.22 7.49
N GLY A 350 -20.63 -6.29 7.32
CA GLY A 350 -19.85 -7.52 7.50
C GLY A 350 -19.91 -8.07 8.93
N VAL A 351 -19.73 -7.19 9.91
CA VAL A 351 -19.82 -7.56 11.33
C VAL A 351 -21.23 -8.02 11.70
N ARG A 352 -22.27 -7.29 11.27
CA ARG A 352 -23.66 -7.70 11.53
C ARG A 352 -23.98 -9.05 10.90
N ALA A 353 -23.54 -9.29 9.67
CA ALA A 353 -23.73 -10.56 8.97
C ALA A 353 -23.03 -11.72 9.71
N ALA A 354 -21.80 -11.51 10.19
CA ALA A 354 -21.09 -12.50 11.00
C ALA A 354 -21.80 -12.80 12.32
N MET A 355 -22.25 -11.77 13.06
CA MET A 355 -22.99 -11.97 14.31
C MET A 355 -24.28 -12.77 14.09
N ARG A 356 -24.98 -12.54 12.97
CA ARG A 356 -26.15 -13.33 12.60
C ARG A 356 -25.80 -14.78 12.28
N ALA A 357 -24.73 -15.00 11.50
CA ALA A 357 -24.25 -16.34 11.18
C ALA A 357 -23.87 -17.12 12.45
N ASP A 358 -23.19 -16.47 13.40
CA ASP A 358 -22.78 -17.06 14.68
C ASP A 358 -24.01 -17.42 15.55
N GLN A 359 -25.16 -16.78 15.33
CA GLN A 359 -26.45 -17.11 15.95
C GLN A 359 -27.27 -18.15 15.16
N GLY A 360 -26.74 -18.69 14.05
CA GLY A 360 -27.46 -19.61 13.18
C GLY A 360 -28.62 -18.97 12.40
N LEU A 361 -28.64 -17.63 12.28
CA LEU A 361 -29.67 -16.91 11.53
C LEU A 361 -29.31 -16.82 10.04
N PRO A 362 -30.32 -16.71 9.14
CA PRO A 362 -30.07 -16.52 7.72
C PRO A 362 -29.23 -15.27 7.42
N VAL A 363 -28.28 -15.43 6.50
CA VAL A 363 -27.44 -14.39 5.92
C VAL A 363 -27.49 -14.50 4.39
N PRO A 364 -27.91 -13.46 3.65
CA PRO A 364 -28.32 -12.14 4.15
C PRO A 364 -29.60 -12.19 5.00
N ALA A 365 -29.87 -11.14 5.78
CA ALA A 365 -31.14 -11.06 6.50
C ALA A 365 -32.32 -11.02 5.48
N PRO A 366 -33.54 -11.48 5.84
CA PRO A 366 -34.68 -11.50 4.92
C PRO A 366 -35.04 -10.14 4.30
N ASP A 367 -34.76 -9.06 5.02
CA ASP A 367 -34.97 -7.66 4.63
C ASP A 367 -33.70 -7.00 4.04
N GLU A 368 -32.56 -7.69 4.07
CA GLU A 368 -31.30 -7.17 3.55
C GLU A 368 -31.23 -7.42 2.03
N ARG A 369 -31.15 -6.31 1.28
CA ARG A 369 -31.07 -6.36 -0.17
C ARG A 369 -29.71 -6.88 -0.63
N VAL A 370 -29.73 -7.88 -1.52
CA VAL A 370 -28.52 -8.34 -2.22
C VAL A 370 -28.16 -7.34 -3.31
N VAL A 371 -26.89 -6.94 -3.36
CA VAL A 371 -26.36 -6.00 -4.36
C VAL A 371 -25.36 -6.73 -5.24
N VAL A 372 -25.67 -6.81 -6.54
CA VAL A 372 -24.79 -7.35 -7.59
C VAL A 372 -24.19 -6.17 -8.34
N THR A 373 -22.86 -6.09 -8.36
CA THR A 373 -22.13 -5.01 -9.02
C THR A 373 -21.24 -5.60 -10.09
N TYR A 374 -21.50 -5.25 -11.35
CA TYR A 374 -20.66 -5.59 -12.48
C TYR A 374 -19.75 -4.41 -12.83
N VAL A 375 -18.44 -4.64 -12.77
CA VAL A 375 -17.44 -3.67 -13.21
C VAL A 375 -17.36 -3.72 -14.73
N ASN A 376 -18.11 -2.82 -15.36
CA ASN A 376 -18.20 -2.69 -16.80
C ASN A 376 -16.91 -2.08 -17.35
N ARG A 377 -16.32 -2.78 -18.31
CA ARG A 377 -15.06 -2.39 -18.94
C ARG A 377 -15.16 -2.25 -20.46
N GLN A 378 -16.36 -2.24 -21.05
CA GLN A 378 -16.50 -2.12 -22.51
C GLN A 378 -15.92 -0.81 -23.08
N GLY A 379 -15.69 0.21 -22.24
CA GLY A 379 -15.03 1.46 -22.63
C GLY A 379 -13.49 1.42 -22.62
N VAL A 380 -12.86 0.32 -22.20
CA VAL A 380 -11.40 0.21 -22.05
C VAL A 380 -10.84 -1.01 -22.75
N ARG A 381 -9.52 -1.05 -22.98
CA ARG A 381 -8.85 -2.10 -23.79
C ARG A 381 -9.15 -3.54 -23.39
N ARG A 382 -9.30 -3.85 -22.11
CA ARG A 382 -9.50 -5.23 -21.62
C ARG A 382 -10.96 -5.43 -21.26
N HIS A 383 -11.68 -6.14 -22.12
CA HIS A 383 -13.14 -6.20 -22.06
C HIS A 383 -13.69 -7.49 -22.69
N LEU A 384 -14.99 -7.72 -22.49
CA LEU A 384 -15.69 -8.89 -23.00
C LEU A 384 -16.03 -8.72 -24.48
N ILE A 385 -16.29 -9.83 -25.16
CA ILE A 385 -16.95 -9.80 -26.48
C ILE A 385 -18.29 -9.07 -26.33
N ASP A 386 -18.59 -8.12 -27.24
CA ASP A 386 -19.75 -7.23 -27.11
C ASP A 386 -21.08 -8.00 -26.97
N ALA A 387 -21.30 -9.03 -27.79
CA ALA A 387 -22.51 -9.84 -27.71
C ALA A 387 -22.62 -10.61 -26.38
N ASP A 388 -21.50 -11.10 -25.84
CA ASP A 388 -21.46 -11.82 -24.57
C ASP A 388 -21.68 -10.85 -23.39
N HIS A 389 -21.14 -9.62 -23.50
CA HIS A 389 -21.41 -8.54 -22.55
C HIS A 389 -22.90 -8.19 -22.50
N ASP A 390 -23.52 -7.94 -23.65
CA ASP A 390 -24.94 -7.59 -23.73
C ASP A 390 -25.82 -8.71 -23.14
N ALA A 391 -25.49 -9.97 -23.45
CA ALA A 391 -26.16 -11.14 -22.89
C ALA A 391 -25.98 -11.25 -21.37
N LEU A 392 -24.77 -10.99 -20.86
CA LEU A 392 -24.48 -11.01 -19.43
C LEU A 392 -25.26 -9.93 -18.67
N VAL A 393 -25.24 -8.69 -19.17
CA VAL A 393 -25.97 -7.56 -18.55
C VAL A 393 -27.45 -7.86 -18.49
N ALA A 394 -28.06 -8.27 -19.61
CA ALA A 394 -29.48 -8.61 -19.67
C ALA A 394 -29.86 -9.76 -18.73
N ALA A 395 -29.00 -10.77 -18.59
CA ALA A 395 -29.23 -11.89 -17.71
C ALA A 395 -29.16 -11.50 -16.22
N ILE A 396 -28.21 -10.66 -15.83
CA ILE A 396 -28.07 -10.20 -14.43
C ILE A 396 -29.23 -9.26 -14.07
N GLU A 397 -29.60 -8.36 -14.97
CA GLU A 397 -30.73 -7.45 -14.78
C GLU A 397 -32.03 -8.25 -14.56
N LYS A 398 -32.28 -9.26 -15.41
CA LYS A 398 -33.42 -10.17 -15.25
C LYS A 398 -33.40 -10.90 -13.90
N LEU A 399 -32.28 -11.52 -13.54
CA LEU A 399 -32.12 -12.22 -12.25
C LEU A 399 -32.44 -11.27 -11.07
N CYS A 400 -31.88 -10.07 -11.09
CA CYS A 400 -32.05 -9.11 -10.01
C CYS A 400 -33.51 -8.62 -9.93
N ALA A 401 -34.17 -8.40 -11.07
CA ALA A 401 -35.58 -8.04 -11.11
C ALA A 401 -36.48 -9.15 -10.53
N GLU A 402 -36.23 -10.41 -10.89
CA GLU A 402 -37.01 -11.57 -10.39
C GLU A 402 -36.80 -11.81 -8.89
N ARG A 403 -35.60 -11.51 -8.37
CA ARG A 403 -35.23 -11.72 -6.96
C ARG A 403 -35.44 -10.49 -6.07
N GLY A 404 -35.81 -9.34 -6.63
CA GLY A 404 -35.88 -8.07 -5.89
C GLY A 404 -34.51 -7.54 -5.44
N TRP A 405 -33.44 -7.96 -6.10
CA TRP A 405 -32.07 -7.55 -5.80
C TRP A 405 -31.74 -6.20 -6.45
N GLU A 406 -30.56 -5.67 -6.15
CA GLU A 406 -30.03 -4.51 -6.84
C GLU A 406 -28.96 -4.92 -7.84
N PHE A 407 -29.04 -4.39 -9.05
CA PHE A 407 -28.01 -4.52 -10.06
C PHE A 407 -27.36 -3.17 -10.34
N ASN A 408 -26.03 -3.13 -10.36
CA ASN A 408 -25.24 -1.98 -10.75
C ASN A 408 -24.31 -2.36 -11.92
N ASP A 409 -24.59 -1.81 -13.11
CA ASP A 409 -23.67 -1.84 -14.26
C ASP A 409 -22.70 -0.65 -14.15
N ALA A 410 -21.56 -0.88 -13.49
CA ALA A 410 -20.69 0.18 -13.00
C ALA A 410 -19.49 0.43 -13.92
N LYS A 411 -19.44 1.61 -14.54
CA LYS A 411 -18.25 2.14 -15.21
C LYS A 411 -17.48 3.03 -14.23
N ALA A 412 -16.47 2.46 -13.59
CA ALA A 412 -15.76 3.11 -12.49
C ALA A 412 -15.17 4.48 -12.88
N GLU A 413 -14.75 4.66 -14.13
CA GLU A 413 -14.23 5.92 -14.68
C GLU A 413 -15.26 7.06 -14.71
N LEU A 414 -16.55 6.76 -14.59
CA LEU A 414 -17.64 7.74 -14.53
C LEU A 414 -18.08 8.08 -13.10
N LEU A 415 -17.48 7.43 -12.09
CA LEU A 415 -17.82 7.58 -10.70
C LEU A 415 -16.69 8.30 -9.94
N SER A 416 -17.06 9.20 -9.04
CA SER A 416 -16.14 9.74 -8.03
C SER A 416 -15.60 8.62 -7.12
N LYS A 417 -14.53 8.90 -6.37
CA LYS A 417 -13.94 7.92 -5.44
C LYS A 417 -14.95 7.54 -4.36
N GLU A 418 -15.67 8.52 -3.85
CA GLU A 418 -16.73 8.38 -2.85
C GLU A 418 -17.84 7.47 -3.37
N GLN A 419 -18.34 7.70 -4.59
CA GLN A 419 -19.36 6.86 -5.22
C GLN A 419 -18.87 5.42 -5.46
N GLN A 420 -17.62 5.24 -5.88
CA GLN A 420 -17.02 3.91 -6.05
C GLN A 420 -16.98 3.17 -4.71
N LEU A 421 -16.55 3.84 -3.64
CA LEU A 421 -16.42 3.28 -2.29
C LEU A 421 -17.79 2.97 -1.67
N GLU A 422 -18.77 3.86 -1.82
CA GLU A 422 -20.15 3.63 -1.38
C GLU A 422 -20.75 2.39 -2.07
N LEU A 423 -20.58 2.28 -3.39
CA LEU A 423 -21.06 1.15 -4.18
C LEU A 423 -20.44 -0.17 -3.73
N VAL A 424 -19.11 -0.24 -3.59
CA VAL A 424 -18.44 -1.50 -3.22
C VAL A 424 -18.65 -1.89 -1.76
N ALA A 425 -18.78 -0.92 -0.84
CA ALA A 425 -19.03 -1.20 0.58
C ALA A 425 -20.34 -1.97 0.82
N ARG A 426 -21.37 -1.69 0.02
CA ARG A 426 -22.67 -2.35 0.05
C ARG A 426 -22.79 -3.53 -0.92
N THR A 427 -21.82 -3.76 -1.80
CA THR A 427 -21.84 -4.87 -2.77
C THR A 427 -21.80 -6.23 -2.07
N THR A 428 -22.70 -7.15 -2.47
CA THR A 428 -22.68 -8.57 -2.06
C THR A 428 -21.85 -9.40 -3.03
N VAL A 429 -22.10 -9.21 -4.33
CA VAL A 429 -21.41 -9.91 -5.40
C VAL A 429 -20.75 -8.89 -6.31
N LEU A 430 -19.42 -8.89 -6.33
CA LEU A 430 -18.62 -8.07 -7.24
C LEU A 430 -18.17 -8.96 -8.40
N LEU A 431 -18.47 -8.57 -9.63
CA LEU A 431 -18.02 -9.31 -10.81
C LEU A 431 -17.38 -8.41 -11.85
N GLY A 432 -16.43 -8.93 -12.63
CA GLY A 432 -15.79 -8.17 -13.69
C GLY A 432 -14.68 -8.94 -14.38
N VAL A 433 -14.21 -8.40 -15.50
CA VAL A 433 -13.02 -8.91 -16.18
C VAL A 433 -11.79 -8.68 -15.30
N HIS A 434 -10.93 -9.69 -15.21
CA HIS A 434 -9.68 -9.62 -14.43
C HIS A 434 -8.90 -8.31 -14.63
N GLY A 435 -8.31 -7.78 -13.56
CA GLY A 435 -7.58 -6.51 -13.54
C GLY A 435 -8.15 -5.47 -12.57
N ASN A 436 -7.56 -4.27 -12.55
CA ASN A 436 -7.71 -3.27 -11.47
C ASN A 436 -9.12 -2.86 -11.10
N GLY A 437 -10.09 -3.06 -11.99
CA GLY A 437 -11.49 -2.81 -11.66
C GLY A 437 -11.95 -3.59 -10.41
N LEU A 438 -11.34 -4.75 -10.13
CA LEU A 438 -11.68 -5.60 -8.98
C LEU A 438 -10.90 -5.26 -7.71
N THR A 439 -9.95 -4.31 -7.71
CA THR A 439 -9.16 -3.97 -6.51
C THR A 439 -10.04 -3.50 -5.36
N HIS A 440 -11.17 -2.88 -5.67
CA HIS A 440 -12.18 -2.47 -4.69
C HIS A 440 -12.78 -3.61 -3.87
N LEU A 441 -12.48 -4.87 -4.17
CA LEU A 441 -12.80 -6.00 -3.30
C LEU A 441 -12.28 -5.80 -1.87
N ILE A 442 -11.18 -5.05 -1.68
CA ILE A 442 -10.64 -4.76 -0.34
C ILE A 442 -11.56 -3.85 0.50
N MET A 443 -12.59 -3.26 -0.12
CA MET A 443 -13.57 -2.40 0.52
C MET A 443 -14.94 -3.07 0.69
N MET A 444 -15.12 -4.26 0.12
CA MET A 444 -16.33 -5.05 0.32
C MET A 444 -16.46 -5.50 1.77
N SER A 445 -17.71 -5.63 2.23
CA SER A 445 -17.99 -6.20 3.54
C SER A 445 -17.87 -7.73 3.50
N PRO A 446 -17.05 -8.36 4.35
CA PRO A 446 -16.97 -9.81 4.38
C PRO A 446 -18.24 -10.39 5.02
N THR A 447 -18.95 -11.23 4.27
CA THR A 447 -20.14 -11.97 4.71
C THR A 447 -20.07 -13.41 4.20
N PRO A 448 -20.80 -14.37 4.82
CA PRO A 448 -20.93 -15.75 4.31
C PRO A 448 -21.28 -15.87 2.82
N VAL A 449 -22.00 -14.89 2.26
CA VAL A 449 -22.43 -14.86 0.85
C VAL A 449 -21.62 -13.88 -0.02
N SER A 450 -20.69 -13.12 0.58
CA SER A 450 -19.87 -12.16 -0.16
C SER A 450 -19.00 -12.89 -1.19
N THR A 451 -19.07 -12.45 -2.44
CA THR A 451 -18.51 -13.18 -3.59
C THR A 451 -17.84 -12.22 -4.58
N VAL A 452 -16.67 -12.61 -5.07
CA VAL A 452 -15.95 -11.98 -6.18
C VAL A 452 -15.93 -12.96 -7.36
N ILE A 453 -16.45 -12.55 -8.51
CA ILE A 453 -16.46 -13.35 -9.73
C ILE A 453 -15.56 -12.68 -10.76
N GLU A 454 -14.48 -13.35 -11.11
CA GLU A 454 -13.48 -12.83 -12.03
C GLU A 454 -13.56 -13.54 -13.38
N LEU A 455 -13.79 -12.76 -14.43
CA LEU A 455 -13.94 -13.25 -15.80
C LEU A 455 -12.57 -13.26 -16.48
N PHE A 456 -12.11 -14.46 -16.84
CA PHE A 456 -10.83 -14.69 -17.49
C PHE A 456 -11.00 -15.14 -18.93
N PHE A 457 -9.98 -14.85 -19.74
CA PHE A 457 -9.83 -15.54 -21.01
C PHE A 457 -9.55 -17.03 -20.73
N PRO A 458 -10.25 -17.99 -21.37
CA PRO A 458 -10.07 -19.41 -21.10
C PRO A 458 -8.61 -19.86 -21.15
N GLY A 459 -8.22 -20.69 -20.18
CA GLY A 459 -6.82 -21.11 -19.97
C GLY A 459 -5.98 -20.13 -19.15
N GLY A 460 -6.44 -18.89 -18.95
CA GLY A 460 -5.71 -17.87 -18.22
C GLY A 460 -6.14 -17.75 -16.77
N PHE A 461 -5.19 -17.52 -15.87
CA PHE A 461 -5.46 -17.35 -14.45
C PHE A 461 -4.33 -16.57 -13.77
N ALA A 462 -4.69 -15.73 -12.79
CA ALA A 462 -3.73 -15.06 -11.92
C ALA A 462 -4.31 -14.94 -10.51
N HIS A 463 -3.45 -15.05 -9.49
CA HIS A 463 -3.88 -15.03 -8.09
C HIS A 463 -4.26 -13.64 -7.56
N ASP A 464 -4.19 -12.57 -8.36
CA ASP A 464 -4.27 -11.17 -7.87
C ASP A 464 -5.54 -10.98 -7.02
N TYR A 465 -6.71 -11.15 -7.62
CA TYR A 465 -7.97 -10.95 -6.92
C TYR A 465 -8.45 -12.21 -6.22
N GLU A 466 -8.08 -13.42 -6.69
CA GLU A 466 -8.38 -14.69 -6.02
C GLU A 466 -7.85 -14.71 -4.58
N TRP A 467 -6.52 -14.60 -4.44
CA TRP A 467 -5.88 -14.74 -3.14
C TRP A 467 -6.34 -13.63 -2.19
N THR A 468 -6.44 -12.39 -2.69
CA THR A 468 -6.87 -11.23 -1.92
C THR A 468 -8.31 -11.38 -1.42
N ALA A 469 -9.23 -11.79 -2.30
CA ALA A 469 -10.63 -12.04 -1.95
C ALA A 469 -10.72 -13.08 -0.82
N ARG A 470 -10.01 -14.20 -0.98
CA ARG A 470 -10.00 -15.29 0.01
C ARG A 470 -9.36 -14.88 1.33
N ALA A 471 -8.28 -14.09 1.31
CA ALA A 471 -7.61 -13.58 2.51
C ALA A 471 -8.53 -12.65 3.32
N LEU A 472 -9.42 -11.93 2.66
CA LEU A 472 -10.42 -11.04 3.26
C LEU A 472 -11.74 -11.72 3.59
N GLY A 473 -11.89 -13.02 3.31
CA GLY A 473 -13.09 -13.80 3.66
C GLY A 473 -14.21 -13.74 2.62
N HIS A 474 -13.92 -13.29 1.39
CA HIS A 474 -14.82 -13.41 0.25
C HIS A 474 -14.60 -14.74 -0.46
N LYS A 475 -15.66 -15.28 -1.07
CA LYS A 475 -15.52 -16.40 -2.01
C LYS A 475 -15.12 -15.87 -3.38
N HIS A 476 -14.21 -16.55 -4.06
CA HIS A 476 -13.76 -16.17 -5.40
C HIS A 476 -14.10 -17.25 -6.41
N PHE A 477 -14.56 -16.84 -7.59
CA PHE A 477 -14.80 -17.70 -8.73
C PHE A 477 -14.03 -17.18 -9.93
N ALA A 478 -13.12 -17.99 -10.47
CA ALA A 478 -12.47 -17.75 -11.75
C ALA A 478 -13.32 -18.36 -12.86
N VAL A 479 -13.97 -17.54 -13.68
CA VAL A 479 -14.87 -18.00 -14.76
C VAL A 479 -14.11 -18.05 -16.07
N TRP A 480 -14.17 -19.22 -16.72
CA TRP A 480 -13.69 -19.48 -18.08
C TRP A 480 -14.89 -19.76 -18.97
N ASN A 481 -15.43 -18.72 -19.60
CA ASN A 481 -16.63 -18.79 -20.43
C ASN A 481 -17.82 -19.48 -19.73
N ASP A 482 -18.02 -20.77 -19.99
CA ASP A 482 -19.10 -21.63 -19.51
C ASP A 482 -18.72 -22.53 -18.32
N THR A 483 -17.46 -22.49 -17.90
CA THR A 483 -16.92 -23.23 -16.74
C THR A 483 -16.35 -22.27 -15.69
N TYR A 484 -16.10 -22.77 -14.48
CA TYR A 484 -15.46 -21.98 -13.43
C TYR A 484 -14.58 -22.84 -12.53
N HIS A 485 -13.69 -22.17 -11.82
CA HIS A 485 -12.80 -22.72 -10.82
C HIS A 485 -12.90 -21.91 -9.52
N THR A 486 -12.67 -22.56 -8.38
CA THR A 486 -12.65 -21.94 -7.05
C THR A 486 -11.73 -22.73 -6.14
N TYR A 487 -11.09 -22.05 -5.18
CA TYR A 487 -10.25 -22.72 -4.18
C TYR A 487 -11.02 -23.85 -3.47
N PRO A 488 -10.42 -25.05 -3.29
CA PRO A 488 -9.01 -25.40 -3.51
C PRO A 488 -8.63 -25.82 -4.94
N ASP A 489 -9.60 -25.92 -5.86
CA ASP A 489 -9.38 -26.37 -7.24
C ASP A 489 -9.17 -25.17 -8.18
N LEU A 490 -7.96 -24.59 -8.12
CA LEU A 490 -7.58 -23.44 -8.93
C LEU A 490 -6.78 -23.86 -10.17
N PRO A 491 -6.93 -23.15 -11.31
CA PRO A 491 -6.08 -23.37 -12.46
C PRO A 491 -4.63 -23.02 -12.18
N TRP A 492 -3.74 -23.51 -13.04
CA TRP A 492 -2.36 -23.03 -13.04
C TRP A 492 -2.30 -21.57 -13.51
N VAL A 493 -1.36 -20.80 -12.98
CA VAL A 493 -1.12 -19.42 -13.43
C VAL A 493 -0.63 -19.46 -14.87
N ASP A 494 -1.39 -18.82 -15.76
CA ASP A 494 -1.05 -18.68 -17.17
C ASP A 494 -1.65 -17.40 -17.77
N TYR A 495 -0.98 -16.87 -18.78
CA TYR A 495 -1.31 -15.62 -19.46
C TYR A 495 -1.43 -15.88 -20.97
N PRO A 496 -2.43 -16.65 -21.42
CA PRO A 496 -2.56 -17.04 -22.82
C PRO A 496 -2.75 -15.83 -23.75
N GLU A 497 -2.55 -16.04 -25.05
CA GLU A 497 -2.88 -15.03 -26.05
C GLU A 497 -4.35 -14.63 -25.91
N GLY A 498 -4.61 -13.33 -25.77
CA GLY A 498 -5.96 -12.80 -25.52
C GLY A 498 -6.30 -12.55 -24.06
N PHE A 499 -5.47 -12.99 -23.09
CA PHE A 499 -5.65 -12.69 -21.65
C PHE A 499 -5.83 -11.18 -21.43
N GLN A 500 -4.96 -10.37 -22.04
CA GLN A 500 -5.01 -8.91 -21.96
C GLN A 500 -5.85 -8.25 -23.08
N GLY A 501 -6.69 -9.03 -23.77
CA GLY A 501 -7.36 -8.66 -25.00
C GLY A 501 -8.75 -8.04 -24.85
N THR A 502 -9.37 -7.77 -26.00
CA THR A 502 -10.69 -7.14 -26.18
C THR A 502 -11.81 -8.15 -26.45
N ARG A 503 -11.52 -9.45 -26.33
CA ARG A 503 -12.40 -10.54 -26.79
C ARG A 503 -12.49 -11.65 -25.75
N ILE A 504 -12.69 -11.29 -24.49
CA ILE A 504 -12.84 -12.27 -23.41
C ILE A 504 -14.26 -12.84 -23.48
N PRO A 505 -14.44 -14.15 -23.69
CA PRO A 505 -15.77 -14.74 -23.79
C PRO A 505 -16.39 -14.91 -22.40
N VAL A 506 -17.73 -14.84 -22.33
CA VAL A 506 -18.46 -15.20 -21.11
C VAL A 506 -19.81 -15.82 -21.44
N HIS A 507 -20.14 -16.91 -20.76
CA HIS A 507 -21.44 -17.55 -20.85
C HIS A 507 -22.33 -17.09 -19.70
N ALA A 508 -23.27 -16.19 -20.00
CA ALA A 508 -24.12 -15.57 -18.99
C ALA A 508 -24.82 -16.57 -18.05
N PRO A 509 -25.43 -17.69 -18.51
CA PRO A 509 -26.06 -18.66 -17.61
C PRO A 509 -25.13 -19.24 -16.54
N THR A 510 -23.85 -19.44 -16.85
CA THR A 510 -22.87 -19.93 -15.88
C THR A 510 -22.69 -18.91 -14.74
N VAL A 511 -22.56 -17.63 -15.09
CA VAL A 511 -22.41 -16.55 -14.10
C VAL A 511 -23.67 -16.41 -13.25
N ILE A 512 -24.86 -16.42 -13.86
CA ILE A 512 -26.15 -16.36 -13.15
C ILE A 512 -26.28 -17.50 -12.13
N ASN A 513 -25.94 -18.73 -12.55
CA ASN A 513 -25.97 -19.88 -11.66
C ASN A 513 -25.03 -19.70 -10.46
N ILE A 514 -23.80 -19.19 -10.68
CA ILE A 514 -22.87 -18.90 -9.56
C ILE A 514 -23.50 -17.91 -8.58
N ILE A 515 -24.04 -16.79 -9.08
CA ILE A 515 -24.63 -15.73 -8.23
C ILE A 515 -25.79 -16.30 -7.40
N GLU A 516 -26.72 -16.99 -8.06
CA GLU A 516 -27.92 -17.53 -7.42
C GLU A 516 -27.59 -18.60 -6.37
N GLU A 517 -26.74 -19.57 -6.72
CA GLU A 517 -26.36 -20.66 -5.83
C GLU A 517 -25.51 -20.17 -4.65
N ARG A 518 -24.67 -19.14 -4.84
CA ARG A 518 -23.89 -18.53 -3.76
C ARG A 518 -24.77 -17.80 -2.76
N VAL A 519 -25.70 -16.98 -3.23
CA VAL A 519 -26.63 -16.27 -2.34
C VAL A 519 -27.55 -17.25 -1.61
N ALA A 520 -27.92 -18.36 -2.26
CA ALA A 520 -28.72 -19.41 -1.64
C ALA A 520 -27.93 -20.34 -0.70
N GLY A 521 -26.61 -20.16 -0.54
CA GLY A 521 -25.75 -21.00 0.29
C GLY A 521 -25.56 -22.44 -0.22
N ARG A 522 -25.85 -22.69 -1.51
CA ARG A 522 -25.69 -24.00 -2.16
C ARG A 522 -24.28 -24.18 -2.75
N LEU A 523 -23.62 -23.06 -3.09
CA LEU A 523 -22.19 -23.03 -3.39
C LEU A 523 -21.38 -22.58 -2.17
N PRO A 524 -20.17 -23.13 -1.98
CA PRO A 524 -19.35 -22.94 -0.79
C PRO A 524 -18.91 -21.49 -0.54
#